data_AF-S8DJE8-F1
#
_entry.id   AF-S8DJE8-F1
#
_cell.length_a   1.000
_cell.length_b   1.000
_cell.length_c   1.000
_cell.angle_alpha   90.00
_cell.angle_beta   90.00
_cell.angle_gamma   90.00
#
_symmetry.space_group_name_H-M   'P 1'
#
loop_
_entity.id
_entity.type
_entity.pdbx_description
1 polymer ?
#
loop_
_entity_poly.entity_id
_entity_poly.type
_entity_poly.pdbx_seq_one_letter_code
_entity_poly.pdbx_strand_id
1 'polypeptide(L)' 'LLAYDFLFFFSDMDTALGQGLYPLHRCKTVHLVVRHAQGFHNVAGNKDVRAYFSPEYFDAQLTPLGWQQV' A
#
# COMPACT_ATOMS: atom_id res chain seq x y z
N LEU A 1 -28.11 0.63 -1.93
CA LEU A 1 -28.02 1.36 -0.64
C LEU A 1 -26.64 1.19 0.00
N LEU A 2 -26.14 -0.02 0.24
CA LEU A 2 -24.82 -0.26 0.88
C LEU A 2 -23.57 0.22 0.10
N ALA A 3 -23.65 0.40 -1.22
CA ALA A 3 -22.51 0.89 -2.02
C ALA A 3 -22.27 2.40 -1.87
N TYR A 4 -23.32 3.16 -1.53
CA TYR A 4 -23.22 4.60 -1.29
C TYR A 4 -22.65 4.90 0.09
N ASP A 5 -22.92 4.05 1.09
CA ASP A 5 -22.33 4.16 2.43
C ASP A 5 -20.81 3.94 2.43
N PHE A 6 -20.31 3.00 1.60
CA PHE A 6 -18.87 2.76 1.45
C PHE A 6 -18.14 3.93 0.74
N LEU A 7 -18.81 4.55 -0.23
CA LEU A 7 -18.32 5.76 -0.91
C LEU A 7 -18.40 7.01 -0.02
N PHE A 8 -19.35 7.08 0.92
CA PHE A 8 -19.49 8.17 1.89
C PHE A 8 -18.36 8.17 2.93
N PHE A 9 -17.84 6.99 3.31
CA PHE A 9 -16.75 6.89 4.29
C PHE A 9 -15.42 7.45 3.78
N PHE A 10 -15.19 7.48 2.46
CA PHE A 10 -13.92 7.97 1.88
C PHE A 10 -13.89 9.50 1.71
N SER A 11 -15.04 10.17 1.70
CA SER A 11 -15.12 11.63 1.55
C SER A 11 -14.80 12.43 2.82
N ASP A 12 -14.63 11.77 3.96
CA ASP A 12 -14.44 12.40 5.28
C ASP A 12 -13.02 12.20 5.84
N MET A 13 -11.99 12.30 4.99
CA MET A 13 -10.67 12.70 5.46
C MET A 13 -10.57 14.21 5.37
N ASP A 14 -11.01 14.87 6.44
CA ASP A 14 -10.74 16.28 6.74
C ASP A 14 -9.31 16.65 6.34
N THR A 15 -9.17 17.28 5.18
CA THR A 15 -7.89 17.73 4.62
C THR A 15 -7.47 19.07 5.25
N ALA A 16 -8.05 19.45 6.40
CA ALA A 16 -7.99 20.81 6.95
C ALA A 16 -7.36 20.93 8.36
N LEU A 17 -6.96 19.85 9.02
CA LEU A 17 -6.33 19.90 10.35
C LEU A 17 -4.90 19.36 10.32
N GLY A 18 -3.95 20.15 9.82
CA GLY A 18 -2.52 19.81 9.93
C GLY A 18 -1.56 20.49 8.97
N GLN A 19 -2.05 21.32 8.03
CA GLN A 19 -1.18 22.09 7.14
C GLN A 19 -0.63 23.33 7.85
N GLY A 20 0.30 23.13 8.78
CA GLY A 20 1.13 24.21 9.31
C GLY A 20 2.07 24.75 8.22
N LEU A 21 2.33 26.07 8.22
CA LEU A 21 3.42 26.61 7.42
C LEU A 21 4.75 26.14 8.01
N TYR A 22 5.37 25.15 7.37
CA TYR A 22 6.70 24.68 7.75
C TYR A 22 7.75 25.44 6.93
N PRO A 23 8.76 26.06 7.56
CA PRO A 23 9.84 26.74 6.84
C PRO A 23 10.56 25.74 5.92
N LEU A 24 10.63 26.04 4.61
CA LEU A 24 11.18 25.17 3.57
C LEU A 24 12.57 24.61 3.92
N HIS A 25 13.39 25.39 4.63
CA HIS A 25 14.76 25.04 5.02
C HIS A 25 14.85 24.09 6.23
N ARG A 26 13.73 23.70 6.86
CA ARG A 26 13.68 22.71 7.96
C ARG A 26 12.75 21.53 7.67
N CYS A 27 12.34 21.36 6.42
CA CYS A 27 11.51 20.22 6.02
C CYS A 27 12.38 19.10 5.44
N LYS A 28 12.04 17.85 5.75
CA LYS A 28 12.58 16.66 5.08
C LYS A 28 11.51 16.10 4.17
N THR A 29 11.87 15.82 2.93
CA THR A 29 11.00 15.10 1.99
C THR A 29 10.89 13.65 2.46
N VAL A 30 9.68 13.24 2.86
CA VAL A 30 9.38 11.84 3.19
C VAL A 30 8.65 11.24 1.99
N HIS A 31 9.28 10.28 1.32
CA HIS A 31 8.65 9.52 0.24
C HIS A 31 7.77 8.42 0.83
N LEU A 32 6.55 8.78 1.21
CA LEU A 32 5.50 7.81 1.54
C LEU A 32 4.81 7.41 0.23
N VAL A 33 4.34 6.16 0.12
CA VAL A 33 3.84 5.48 -1.11
C VAL A 33 4.92 4.71 -1.90
N VAL A 34 5.92 4.12 -1.24
CA VAL A 34 6.67 2.98 -1.81
C VAL A 34 6.02 1.70 -1.31
N ARG A 35 5.24 1.02 -2.16
CA ARG A 35 4.77 -0.34 -1.86
C ARG A 35 5.92 -1.32 -2.08
N HIS A 36 5.91 -2.44 -1.37
CA HIS A 36 6.83 -3.53 -1.69
C HIS A 36 6.61 -3.97 -3.14
N ALA A 37 7.70 -4.31 -3.82
CA ALA A 37 7.63 -4.85 -5.16
C ALA A 37 6.99 -6.24 -5.18
N GLN A 38 6.82 -6.81 -6.37
CA GLN A 38 6.13 -8.09 -6.53
C GLN A 38 6.82 -9.24 -5.76
N GLY A 39 6.18 -9.71 -4.68
CA GLY A 39 6.57 -10.90 -3.93
C GLY A 39 6.01 -12.20 -4.52
N PHE A 40 6.57 -13.34 -4.14
CA PHE A 40 6.04 -14.66 -4.57
C PHE A 40 4.59 -14.88 -4.12
N HIS A 41 4.20 -14.31 -2.97
CA HIS A 41 2.83 -14.35 -2.47
C HIS A 41 1.82 -13.66 -3.41
N ASN A 42 2.20 -12.57 -4.09
CA ASN A 42 1.35 -11.90 -5.09
C ASN A 42 1.12 -12.81 -6.32
N VAL A 43 2.14 -13.55 -6.74
CA VAL A 43 2.05 -14.47 -7.88
C VAL A 43 1.22 -15.70 -7.54
N ALA A 44 1.42 -16.27 -6.34
CA ALA A 44 0.67 -17.42 -5.87
C ALA A 44 -0.81 -17.06 -5.63
N GLY A 45 -1.07 -15.91 -5.00
CA GLY A 45 -2.40 -15.41 -4.74
C GLY A 45 -3.20 -15.02 -5.99
N ASN A 46 -2.52 -14.62 -7.08
CA ASN A 46 -3.16 -14.42 -8.39
C ASN A 46 -3.59 -15.73 -9.06
N LYS A 47 -2.97 -16.86 -8.70
CA LYS A 47 -3.31 -18.19 -9.24
C LYS A 47 -4.39 -18.87 -8.41
N ASP A 48 -4.26 -18.79 -7.09
CA ASP A 48 -5.25 -19.28 -6.15
C ASP A 48 -5.33 -18.33 -4.96
N VAL A 49 -6.52 -17.76 -4.74
CA VAL A 49 -6.76 -16.81 -3.64
C VAL A 49 -6.47 -17.45 -2.28
N ARG A 50 -6.61 -18.78 -2.17
CA ARG A 50 -6.28 -19.52 -0.94
C ARG A 50 -4.79 -19.48 -0.60
N ALA A 51 -3.92 -19.24 -1.59
CA ALA A 51 -2.49 -19.16 -1.40
C ALA A 51 -2.07 -17.92 -0.60
N TYR A 52 -2.87 -16.85 -0.55
CA TYR A 52 -2.61 -15.70 0.34
C TYR A 52 -2.63 -16.08 1.83
N PHE A 53 -3.31 -17.16 2.18
CA PHE A 53 -3.43 -17.65 3.56
C PHE A 53 -2.51 -18.85 3.83
N SER A 54 -1.71 -19.30 2.85
CA SER A 54 -0.78 -20.40 3.09
C SER A 54 0.40 -19.92 3.92
N PRO A 55 0.78 -20.64 5.00
CA PRO A 55 1.95 -20.32 5.80
C PRO A 55 3.27 -20.42 5.02
N GLU A 56 3.26 -21.09 3.86
CA GLU A 56 4.43 -21.22 2.97
C GLU A 56 4.82 -19.88 2.30
N TYR A 57 3.89 -18.94 2.20
CA TYR A 57 4.14 -17.61 1.63
C TYR A 57 4.27 -16.51 2.69
N PHE A 58 4.37 -16.90 3.96
CA PHE A 58 4.67 -15.98 5.05
C PHE A 58 6.12 -15.51 4.94
N ASP A 59 6.34 -14.19 4.89
CA ASP A 59 7.65 -13.56 4.63
C ASP A 59 8.32 -14.00 3.31
N ALA A 60 7.51 -14.26 2.28
CA ALA A 60 8.02 -14.68 0.98
C ALA A 60 8.90 -13.60 0.31
N GLN A 61 9.99 -14.04 -0.33
CA GLN A 61 10.93 -13.18 -1.02
C GLN A 61 10.31 -12.44 -2.22
N LEU A 62 11.00 -11.40 -2.68
CA LEU A 62 10.70 -10.74 -3.95
C LEU A 62 10.96 -11.68 -5.13
N THR A 63 10.08 -11.63 -6.11
CA THR A 63 10.30 -12.31 -7.40
C THR A 63 11.42 -11.60 -8.19
N PRO A 64 12.03 -12.25 -9.20
CA PRO A 64 12.98 -11.59 -10.10
C PRO A 64 12.42 -10.31 -10.75
N LEU A 65 11.12 -10.28 -11.05
CA LEU A 65 10.42 -9.09 -11.52
C LEU A 65 10.28 -8.04 -10.41
N GLY A 66 10.03 -8.45 -9.16
CA GLY A 66 9.99 -7.55 -8.01
C GLY A 66 11.33 -6.82 -7.79
N TRP A 67 12.46 -7.50 -8.00
CA TRP A 67 13.78 -6.86 -7.91
C TRP A 67 14.04 -5.79 -8.98
N GLN A 68 13.32 -5.83 -10.11
CA GLN A 68 13.44 -4.81 -11.17
C GLN A 68 12.54 -3.59 -10.91
N GLN A 69 11.59 -3.68 -9.97
CA GLN A 69 10.63 -2.61 -9.65
C GLN A 69 11.11 -1.68 -8.53
N VAL A 70 12.21 -2.04 -7.85
CA VAL A 70 12.86 -1.29 -6.77
C VAL A 70 14.14 -0.68 -7.30
#